data_AF-A0AAX1M7Q3-F1
#
_entry.id   AF-A0AAX1M7Q3-F1
#
_cell.length_a   1.000
_cell.length_b   1.000
_cell.length_c   1.000
_cell.angle_alpha   90.00
_cell.angle_beta   90.00
_cell.angle_gamma   90.00
#
_symmetry.space_group_name_H-M   'P 1'
#
loop_
_entity.id
_entity.type
_entity.pdbx_description
1 polymer ?
#
loop_
_entity_poly.entity_id
_entity_poly.type
_entity_poly.pdbx_seq_one_letter_code
_entity_poly.pdbx_strand_id
1 'polypeptide(L)'
;MNYTIAHSKSGNLISLTAKMANRHGLIAGATGTGKTVTLRKLAETFSNDGVPVFLVDVKGDLSGLVQAGSYQGKIAERIDQFGLGGEAYLNGFPVSFWDVFGESGIPLRTTISEMGPMLLARLLNLNDTQEGLLNLVFRVADDQGLLLIDLKDLRAMLKFVAENAKTFQVEYGNVSAASVGAIQRALLALENEGAANLFGEPALDLQDWIQTRDGRGVINVLNSEKLINSPRMYGAFLLWFMAELFEQLPEVGDPDKPKFVLFFDEAHLLFDGAPKVLVDKIEQVVRLIRSKGVGVYFVTQNPLDLPESVLGQLGNRVQHALRAFTPKDQKAVKSAAETFRANPNVNVVEAITQLGVGEALISVLDEKGMPTPVEIAYVYPPQSQLKPISQEERLSLVKQDDLYFHYSQYVDNASAFETLNAQAQAQQQAVEQAKAEENSFLGGMLGSIFGTKKKSEQTIAEQVVSGVAQSVGRNLRNQVTKQIMRGILGAITKK
;
A
#
# COMPACT_ATOMS: atom_id res chain seq x y z
N MET A 1 3.45 -28.64 7.85
CA MET A 1 4.23 -28.75 6.59
C MET A 1 5.54 -28.00 6.76
N ASN A 2 6.61 -28.47 6.12
CA ASN A 2 7.93 -27.83 6.19
C ASN A 2 8.36 -27.43 4.78
N TYR A 3 8.84 -26.21 4.65
CA TYR A 3 9.30 -25.62 3.38
C TYR A 3 10.82 -25.76 3.31
N THR A 4 11.32 -26.79 2.64
CA THR A 4 12.76 -26.98 2.47
C THR A 4 13.31 -25.93 1.50
N ILE A 5 14.20 -25.07 1.99
CA ILE A 5 14.69 -23.90 1.25
C ILE A 5 16.19 -23.93 0.98
N ALA A 6 16.94 -24.73 1.73
CA ALA A 6 18.39 -24.76 1.64
C ALA A 6 18.96 -26.09 2.14
N HIS A 7 20.20 -26.35 1.76
CA HIS A 7 20.99 -27.48 2.23
C HIS A 7 22.27 -26.96 2.89
N SER A 8 22.49 -27.34 4.13
CA SER A 8 23.63 -26.86 4.91
C SER A 8 24.94 -27.49 4.44
N LYS A 9 26.06 -26.83 4.74
CA LYS A 9 27.40 -27.40 4.51
C LYS A 9 27.68 -28.63 5.38
N SER A 10 26.93 -28.82 6.47
CA SER A 10 27.01 -30.01 7.32
C SER A 10 26.14 -31.19 6.83
N GLY A 11 25.40 -31.04 5.74
CA GLY A 11 24.58 -32.11 5.17
C GLY A 11 23.11 -32.11 5.61
N ASN A 12 22.68 -31.10 6.36
CA ASN A 12 21.32 -31.01 6.88
C ASN A 12 20.40 -30.24 5.93
N LEU A 13 19.14 -30.66 5.84
CA LEU A 13 18.10 -29.87 5.19
C LEU A 13 17.64 -28.74 6.12
N ILE A 14 17.63 -27.52 5.61
CA ILE A 14 17.06 -26.37 6.31
C ILE A 14 15.66 -26.11 5.77
N SER A 15 14.68 -26.23 6.66
CA SER A 15 13.28 -26.05 6.31
C SER A 15 12.60 -25.03 7.20
N LEU A 16 11.88 -24.09 6.57
CA LEU A 16 11.01 -23.16 7.26
C LEU A 16 9.71 -23.87 7.66
N THR A 17 9.38 -23.87 8.94
CA THR A 17 8.11 -24.42 9.43
C THR A 17 6.94 -23.55 8.96
N ALA A 18 5.93 -24.13 8.29
CA ALA A 18 4.83 -23.36 7.70
C ALA A 18 4.10 -22.46 8.70
N LYS A 19 3.68 -23.00 9.86
CA LYS A 19 3.06 -22.25 10.95
C LYS A 19 3.93 -21.14 11.57
N MET A 20 5.23 -21.10 11.22
CA MET A 20 6.17 -20.08 11.68
C MET A 20 6.51 -19.04 10.61
N ALA A 21 5.98 -19.18 9.40
CA ALA A 21 6.23 -18.23 8.31
C ALA A 21 5.54 -16.88 8.53
N ASN A 22 4.47 -16.81 9.34
CA ASN A 22 3.86 -15.54 9.76
C ASN A 22 4.61 -14.85 10.92
N ARG A 23 5.72 -15.42 11.42
CA ARG A 23 6.62 -14.76 12.40
C ARG A 23 7.71 -13.93 11.73
N HIS A 24 7.40 -13.46 10.53
CA HIS A 24 8.19 -12.54 9.73
C HIS A 24 9.59 -13.05 9.40
N GLY A 25 10.32 -12.29 8.58
CA GLY A 25 11.71 -12.62 8.31
C GLY A 25 12.53 -11.48 7.73
N LEU A 26 13.84 -11.72 7.71
CA LEU A 26 14.85 -10.85 7.14
C LEU A 26 15.65 -11.61 6.09
N ILE A 27 15.79 -11.01 4.91
CA ILE A 27 16.72 -11.44 3.87
C ILE A 27 17.70 -10.30 3.62
N ALA A 28 18.95 -10.47 4.03
CA ALA A 28 19.96 -9.41 3.97
C ALA A 28 21.21 -9.84 3.19
N GLY A 29 21.99 -8.88 2.70
CA GLY A 29 23.24 -9.14 1.98
C GLY A 29 23.54 -8.14 0.86
N ALA A 30 24.78 -8.07 0.40
CA ALA A 30 25.16 -7.13 -0.67
C ALA A 30 24.46 -7.44 -2.01
N THR A 31 24.57 -6.52 -2.98
CA THR A 31 24.03 -6.73 -4.33
C THR A 31 24.71 -7.92 -5.01
N GLY A 32 23.91 -8.78 -5.66
CA GLY A 32 24.40 -9.94 -6.42
C GLY A 32 24.77 -11.18 -5.58
N THR A 33 24.53 -11.18 -4.26
CA THR A 33 24.96 -12.30 -3.38
C THR A 33 23.95 -13.44 -3.29
N GLY A 34 22.68 -13.20 -3.62
CA GLY A 34 21.63 -14.24 -3.64
C GLY A 34 20.29 -13.86 -3.01
N LYS A 35 20.10 -12.61 -2.57
CA LYS A 35 18.84 -12.12 -1.95
C LYS A 35 17.61 -12.42 -2.81
N THR A 36 17.61 -12.01 -4.08
CA THR A 36 16.50 -12.23 -5.02
C THR A 36 16.20 -13.72 -5.22
N VAL A 37 17.24 -14.57 -5.23
CA VAL A 37 17.08 -16.03 -5.30
C VAL A 37 16.36 -16.57 -4.06
N THR A 38 16.72 -16.10 -2.87
CA THR A 38 16.03 -16.50 -1.63
C THR A 38 14.59 -16.02 -1.58
N LEU A 39 14.35 -14.75 -1.94
CA LEU A 39 13.01 -14.18 -2.05
C LEU A 39 12.14 -15.04 -2.98
N ARG A 40 12.63 -15.32 -4.20
CA ARG A 40 11.92 -16.16 -5.17
C ARG A 40 11.68 -17.56 -4.62
N LYS A 41 12.70 -18.21 -4.06
CA LYS A 41 12.55 -19.57 -3.53
C LYS A 41 11.47 -19.65 -2.43
N LEU A 42 11.42 -18.67 -1.54
CA LEU A 42 10.37 -18.61 -0.51
C LEU A 42 9.00 -18.32 -1.12
N ALA A 43 8.88 -17.31 -1.99
CA ALA A 43 7.63 -16.95 -2.66
C ALA A 43 7.01 -18.13 -3.44
N GLU A 44 7.83 -18.83 -4.23
CA GLU A 44 7.44 -20.03 -4.96
C GLU A 44 6.98 -21.16 -4.03
N THR A 45 7.65 -21.32 -2.87
CA THR A 45 7.30 -22.35 -1.91
C THR A 45 5.96 -22.06 -1.22
N PHE A 46 5.70 -20.78 -0.90
CA PHE A 46 4.41 -20.34 -0.38
C PHE A 46 3.29 -20.51 -1.43
N SER A 47 3.54 -20.09 -2.67
CA SER A 47 2.59 -20.26 -3.77
C SER A 47 2.25 -21.73 -3.99
N ASN A 48 3.23 -22.64 -3.98
CA ASN A 48 2.98 -24.08 -4.10
C ASN A 48 2.11 -24.65 -2.96
N ASP A 49 2.18 -24.09 -1.75
CA ASP A 49 1.30 -24.44 -0.64
C ASP A 49 0.02 -23.57 -0.63
N GLY A 50 -0.39 -23.00 -1.75
CA GLY A 50 -1.66 -22.25 -1.84
C GLY A 50 -1.67 -20.94 -1.03
N VAL A 51 -0.52 -20.44 -0.57
CA VAL A 51 -0.41 -19.18 0.16
C VAL A 51 -0.12 -18.06 -0.83
N PRO A 52 -1.03 -17.08 -1.01
CA PRO A 52 -0.80 -15.96 -1.91
C PRO A 52 0.32 -15.06 -1.37
N VAL A 53 1.06 -14.45 -2.29
CA VAL A 53 2.27 -13.68 -1.99
C VAL A 53 2.16 -12.30 -2.62
N PHE A 54 2.66 -11.28 -1.95
CA PHE A 54 2.89 -9.95 -2.52
C PHE A 54 4.39 -9.68 -2.59
N LEU A 55 4.86 -9.26 -3.77
CA LEU A 55 6.25 -8.89 -4.05
C LEU A 55 6.29 -7.47 -4.61
N VAL A 56 7.21 -6.67 -4.10
CA VAL A 56 7.55 -5.38 -4.71
C VAL A 56 8.74 -5.58 -5.65
N ASP A 57 8.55 -5.37 -6.96
CA ASP A 57 9.60 -5.49 -7.97
C ASP A 57 10.19 -4.12 -8.29
N VAL A 58 11.19 -3.73 -7.52
CA VAL A 58 11.94 -2.47 -7.72
C VAL A 58 12.88 -2.57 -8.92
N LYS A 59 13.41 -3.76 -9.20
CA LYS A 59 14.49 -3.99 -10.17
C LYS A 59 13.96 -4.39 -11.55
N GLY A 60 12.67 -4.67 -11.67
CA GLY A 60 12.05 -5.22 -12.88
C GLY A 60 12.46 -6.67 -13.16
N ASP A 61 13.01 -7.37 -12.16
CA ASP A 61 13.68 -8.65 -12.34
C ASP A 61 12.82 -9.85 -11.94
N LEU A 62 11.57 -9.65 -11.50
CA LEU A 62 10.69 -10.71 -10.98
C LEU A 62 9.68 -11.25 -12.01
N SER A 63 9.54 -10.62 -13.18
CA SER A 63 8.53 -11.04 -14.16
C SER A 63 8.73 -12.43 -14.78
N GLY A 64 9.92 -13.00 -14.64
CA GLY A 64 10.20 -14.40 -15.04
C GLY A 64 9.46 -15.46 -14.22
N LEU A 65 8.83 -15.11 -13.09
CA LEU A 65 8.09 -16.03 -12.21
C LEU A 65 6.99 -16.83 -12.94
N VAL A 66 6.42 -16.28 -14.02
CA VAL A 66 5.37 -16.93 -14.82
C VAL A 66 5.84 -18.13 -15.64
N GLN A 67 7.14 -18.21 -15.94
CA GLN A 67 7.70 -19.25 -16.80
C GLN A 67 8.54 -20.23 -15.97
N ALA A 68 8.52 -21.49 -16.35
CA ALA A 68 9.46 -22.47 -15.80
C ALA A 68 10.91 -22.03 -16.10
N GLY A 69 11.81 -22.27 -15.15
CA GLY A 69 13.22 -22.09 -15.41
C GLY A 69 13.73 -23.06 -16.48
N SER A 70 14.98 -22.90 -16.89
CA SER A 70 15.64 -23.83 -17.81
C SER A 70 16.59 -24.76 -17.07
N TYR A 71 16.57 -26.05 -17.42
CA TYR A 71 17.50 -27.04 -16.88
C TYR A 71 18.86 -26.93 -17.60
N GLN A 72 19.56 -25.83 -17.38
CA GLN A 72 20.84 -25.52 -18.02
C GLN A 72 21.79 -24.78 -17.08
N GLY A 73 23.09 -24.89 -17.36
CA GLY A 73 24.17 -24.19 -16.65
C GLY A 73 24.11 -24.39 -15.13
N LYS A 74 24.36 -23.32 -14.37
CA LYS A 74 24.42 -23.35 -12.91
C LYS A 74 23.11 -23.81 -12.24
N ILE A 75 21.95 -23.63 -12.88
CA ILE A 75 20.68 -24.10 -12.31
C ILE A 75 20.63 -25.63 -12.35
N ALA A 76 20.94 -26.24 -13.51
CA ALA A 76 21.00 -27.70 -13.64
C ALA A 76 22.04 -28.30 -12.68
N GLU A 77 23.25 -27.73 -12.62
CA GLU A 77 24.29 -28.17 -11.67
C GLU A 77 23.80 -28.18 -10.22
N ARG A 78 23.04 -27.16 -9.80
CA ARG A 78 22.47 -27.08 -8.44
C ARG A 78 21.32 -28.06 -8.22
N ILE A 79 20.47 -28.27 -9.21
CA ILE A 79 19.39 -29.26 -9.17
C ILE A 79 19.98 -30.66 -9.00
N ASP A 80 21.03 -30.98 -9.75
CA ASP A 80 21.70 -32.29 -9.68
C ASP A 80 22.47 -32.45 -8.38
N GLN A 81 23.22 -31.41 -7.97
CA GLN A 81 23.98 -31.40 -6.72
C GLN A 81 23.11 -31.76 -5.51
N PHE A 82 21.85 -31.29 -5.49
CA PHE A 82 20.94 -31.51 -4.37
C PHE A 82 19.85 -32.55 -4.64
N GLY A 83 19.90 -33.24 -5.79
CA GLY A 83 18.95 -34.29 -6.14
C GLY A 83 17.50 -33.80 -6.26
N LEU A 84 17.27 -32.61 -6.81
CA LEU A 84 15.95 -31.95 -6.84
C LEU A 84 14.99 -32.47 -7.92
N GLY A 85 15.28 -33.61 -8.56
CA GLY A 85 14.38 -34.24 -9.53
C GLY A 85 14.56 -33.79 -10.99
N GLY A 86 15.67 -33.16 -11.33
CA GLY A 86 16.00 -32.77 -12.71
C GLY A 86 15.06 -31.71 -13.27
N GLU A 87 14.70 -31.84 -14.55
CA GLU A 87 13.81 -30.89 -15.24
C GLU A 87 12.41 -30.79 -14.59
N ALA A 88 11.94 -31.86 -13.95
CA ALA A 88 10.65 -31.87 -13.25
C ALA A 88 10.60 -30.97 -12.01
N TYR A 89 11.76 -30.47 -11.54
CA TYR A 89 11.83 -29.45 -10.50
C TYR A 89 11.28 -28.09 -10.97
N LEU A 90 11.43 -27.78 -12.26
CA LEU A 90 11.21 -26.44 -12.80
C LEU A 90 9.74 -26.20 -13.06
N ASN A 91 9.26 -25.00 -12.74
CA ASN A 91 7.85 -24.67 -12.84
C ASN A 91 7.62 -23.16 -12.96
N GLY A 92 6.55 -22.78 -13.66
CA GLY A 92 6.02 -21.41 -13.68
C GLY A 92 4.92 -21.25 -12.64
N PHE A 93 4.70 -20.03 -12.17
CA PHE A 93 3.76 -19.73 -11.08
C PHE A 93 2.60 -18.85 -11.55
N PRO A 94 1.43 -18.91 -10.90
CA PRO A 94 0.37 -17.94 -11.14
C PRO A 94 0.81 -16.57 -10.64
N VAL A 95 0.91 -15.60 -11.54
CA VAL A 95 1.35 -14.23 -11.21
C VAL A 95 0.31 -13.23 -11.73
N SER A 96 0.05 -12.21 -10.93
CA SER A 96 -0.68 -11.01 -11.34
C SER A 96 0.25 -9.80 -11.21
N PHE A 97 0.42 -9.06 -12.30
CA PHE A 97 1.30 -7.88 -12.34
C PHE A 97 0.48 -6.62 -12.08
N TRP A 98 0.90 -5.82 -11.11
CA TRP A 98 0.25 -4.58 -10.68
C TRP A 98 1.15 -3.37 -10.98
N ASP A 99 0.55 -2.22 -11.25
CA ASP A 99 1.28 -0.99 -11.58
C ASP A 99 0.47 0.24 -11.15
N VAL A 100 1.06 1.10 -10.31
CA VAL A 100 0.44 2.36 -9.86
C VAL A 100 0.18 3.31 -11.04
N PHE A 101 1.01 3.29 -12.07
CA PHE A 101 0.85 4.14 -13.25
C PHE A 101 0.03 3.47 -14.35
N GLY A 102 -0.31 2.18 -14.20
CA GLY A 102 -1.13 1.44 -15.16
C GLY A 102 -0.49 1.22 -16.53
N GLU A 103 0.84 1.37 -16.67
CA GLU A 103 1.52 1.27 -17.96
C GLU A 103 1.89 -0.17 -18.32
N SER A 104 2.27 -0.97 -17.32
CA SER A 104 2.88 -2.29 -17.49
C SER A 104 2.26 -3.38 -16.61
N GLY A 105 1.17 -3.04 -15.91
CA GLY A 105 0.44 -3.90 -14.98
C GLY A 105 -1.03 -3.51 -14.87
N ILE A 106 -1.77 -4.29 -14.09
CA ILE A 106 -3.14 -3.98 -13.65
C ILE A 106 -3.08 -2.66 -12.86
N PRO A 107 -3.87 -1.63 -13.24
CA PRO A 107 -3.83 -0.34 -12.55
C PRO A 107 -4.17 -0.50 -11.07
N LEU A 108 -3.28 -0.02 -10.22
CA LEU A 108 -3.45 -0.07 -8.77
C LEU A 108 -3.89 1.30 -8.25
N ARG A 109 -5.07 1.35 -7.63
CA ARG A 109 -5.63 2.57 -7.02
C ARG A 109 -6.06 2.36 -5.57
N THR A 110 -6.15 3.47 -4.86
CA THR A 110 -6.76 3.64 -3.54
C THR A 110 -7.49 4.98 -3.51
N THR A 111 -8.23 5.30 -2.45
CA THR A 111 -8.87 6.62 -2.31
C THR A 111 -8.15 7.53 -1.31
N ILE A 112 -8.41 8.84 -1.39
CA ILE A 112 -7.96 9.80 -0.38
C ILE A 112 -8.51 9.46 1.00
N SER A 113 -9.76 9.01 1.07
CA SER A 113 -10.39 8.52 2.30
C SER A 113 -9.66 7.32 2.90
N GLU A 114 -9.32 6.30 2.11
CA GLU A 114 -8.59 5.11 2.57
C GLU A 114 -7.16 5.43 3.04
N MET A 115 -6.46 6.33 2.35
CA MET A 115 -5.12 6.76 2.77
C MET A 115 -5.16 7.52 4.10
N GLY A 116 -6.21 8.33 4.30
CA GLY A 116 -6.43 9.08 5.52
C GLY A 116 -5.45 10.25 5.72
N PRO A 117 -5.72 11.13 6.71
CA PRO A 117 -4.99 12.38 6.89
C PRO A 117 -3.53 12.18 7.30
N MET A 118 -3.23 11.16 8.11
CA MET A 118 -1.88 10.91 8.63
C MET A 118 -0.91 10.49 7.51
N LEU A 119 -1.30 9.53 6.67
CA LEU A 119 -0.44 9.06 5.57
C LEU A 119 -0.32 10.12 4.48
N LEU A 120 -1.39 10.85 4.20
CA LEU A 120 -1.35 11.99 3.26
C LEU A 120 -0.47 13.12 3.78
N ALA A 121 -0.51 13.44 5.08
CA ALA A 121 0.38 14.45 5.66
C ALA A 121 1.85 14.08 5.44
N ARG A 122 2.20 12.80 5.58
CA ARG A 122 3.54 12.30 5.26
C ARG A 122 3.86 12.41 3.77
N LEU A 123 2.96 11.96 2.91
CA LEU A 123 3.14 11.97 1.45
C LEU A 123 3.40 13.41 0.95
N LEU A 124 2.67 14.37 1.51
CA LEU A 124 2.77 15.79 1.22
C LEU A 124 3.89 16.49 2.00
N ASN A 125 4.58 15.79 2.90
CA ASN A 125 5.62 16.31 3.79
C ASN A 125 5.15 17.54 4.60
N LEU A 126 3.98 17.42 5.22
CA LEU A 126 3.36 18.44 6.04
C LEU A 126 4.00 18.52 7.43
N ASN A 127 3.97 19.70 8.03
CA ASN A 127 4.29 19.87 9.46
C ASN A 127 3.04 19.67 10.34
N ASP A 128 3.22 19.60 11.66
CA ASP A 128 2.15 19.33 12.64
C ASP A 128 0.93 20.26 12.49
N THR A 129 1.15 21.54 12.19
CA THR A 129 0.06 22.51 11.99
C THR A 129 -0.74 22.20 10.72
N GLN A 130 -0.05 21.85 9.63
CA GLN A 130 -0.68 21.49 8.36
C GLN A 130 -1.37 20.13 8.43
N GLU A 131 -0.79 19.17 9.16
CA GLU A 131 -1.44 17.89 9.48
C GLU A 131 -2.71 18.10 10.30
N GLY A 132 -2.67 18.97 11.32
CA GLY A 132 -3.87 19.33 12.10
C GLY A 132 -4.98 19.92 11.25
N LEU A 133 -4.64 20.81 10.30
CA LEU A 133 -5.59 21.33 9.33
C LEU A 133 -6.12 20.23 8.40
N LEU A 134 -5.27 19.30 7.95
CA LEU A 134 -5.71 18.19 7.10
C LEU A 134 -6.69 17.27 7.84
N ASN A 135 -6.44 16.98 9.11
CA ASN A 135 -7.38 16.23 9.96
C ASN A 135 -8.73 16.95 10.09
N LEU A 136 -8.73 18.27 10.26
CA LEU A 136 -9.96 19.06 10.28
C LEU A 136 -10.72 18.93 8.95
N VAL A 137 -10.01 19.01 7.82
CA VAL A 137 -10.62 18.88 6.48
C VAL A 137 -11.31 17.53 6.30
N PHE A 138 -10.66 16.44 6.73
CA PHE A 138 -11.24 15.09 6.72
C PHE A 138 -12.50 15.02 7.59
N ARG A 139 -12.43 15.56 8.81
CA ARG A 139 -13.58 15.56 9.72
C ARG A 139 -14.79 16.31 9.16
N VAL A 140 -14.56 17.47 8.55
CA VAL A 140 -15.64 18.23 7.88
C VAL A 140 -16.22 17.44 6.71
N ALA A 141 -15.40 16.71 5.95
CA ALA A 141 -15.90 15.84 4.87
C ALA A 141 -16.80 14.73 5.44
N ASP A 142 -16.36 14.05 6.50
CA ASP A 142 -17.11 12.97 7.16
C ASP A 142 -18.44 13.47 7.72
N ASP A 143 -18.43 14.60 8.45
CA ASP A 143 -19.63 15.17 9.08
C ASP A 143 -20.67 15.62 8.03
N GLN A 144 -20.22 15.96 6.81
CA GLN A 144 -21.09 16.33 5.69
C GLN A 144 -21.39 15.17 4.73
N GLY A 145 -20.82 13.98 4.96
CA GLY A 145 -20.96 12.83 4.08
C GLY A 145 -20.39 13.04 2.68
N LEU A 146 -19.31 13.83 2.57
CA LEU A 146 -18.60 14.12 1.32
C LEU A 146 -17.47 13.11 1.11
N LEU A 147 -17.52 12.35 0.02
CA LEU A 147 -16.50 11.35 -0.30
C LEU A 147 -15.23 12.01 -0.81
N LEU A 148 -14.06 11.58 -0.29
CA LEU A 148 -12.75 11.99 -0.77
C LEU A 148 -12.14 10.84 -1.57
N ILE A 149 -12.34 10.86 -2.88
CA ILE A 149 -11.93 9.78 -3.76
C ILE A 149 -10.52 10.09 -4.28
N ASP A 150 -10.30 11.29 -4.81
CA ASP A 150 -9.05 11.65 -5.46
C ASP A 150 -8.50 13.05 -5.08
N LEU A 151 -7.47 13.50 -5.81
CA LEU A 151 -6.83 14.79 -5.55
C LEU A 151 -7.75 16.00 -5.84
N LYS A 152 -8.73 15.93 -6.76
CA LYS A 152 -9.67 17.06 -7.00
C LYS A 152 -10.57 17.24 -5.79
N ASP A 153 -10.96 16.17 -5.13
CA ASP A 153 -11.81 16.20 -3.93
C ASP A 153 -11.14 16.90 -2.77
N LEU A 154 -9.90 16.49 -2.45
CA LEU A 154 -9.18 17.08 -1.35
C LEU A 154 -8.91 18.58 -1.59
N ARG A 155 -8.62 18.95 -2.84
CA ARG A 155 -8.47 20.37 -3.23
C ARG A 155 -9.77 21.15 -3.08
N ALA A 156 -10.90 20.57 -3.48
CA ALA A 156 -12.22 21.18 -3.32
C ALA A 156 -12.57 21.38 -1.84
N MET A 157 -12.32 20.38 -1.01
CA MET A 157 -12.53 20.46 0.43
C MET A 157 -11.64 21.50 1.10
N LEU A 158 -10.36 21.58 0.75
CA LEU A 158 -9.45 22.61 1.26
C LEU A 158 -9.96 24.02 0.93
N LYS A 159 -10.48 24.22 -0.30
CA LYS A 159 -11.08 25.49 -0.71
C LYS A 159 -12.34 25.79 0.10
N PHE A 160 -13.24 24.82 0.21
CA PHE A 160 -14.49 24.96 0.94
C PHE A 160 -14.27 25.30 2.42
N VAL A 161 -13.35 24.60 3.09
CA VAL A 161 -12.97 24.88 4.48
C VAL A 161 -12.37 26.27 4.64
N ALA A 162 -11.56 26.72 3.67
CA ALA A 162 -10.98 28.07 3.69
C ALA A 162 -12.03 29.17 3.52
N GLU A 163 -12.97 29.01 2.59
CA GLU A 163 -14.06 29.96 2.34
C GLU A 163 -15.02 30.06 3.53
N ASN A 164 -15.17 28.98 4.30
CA ASN A 164 -16.03 28.88 5.47
C ASN A 164 -15.27 28.88 6.81
N ALA A 165 -14.02 29.39 6.82
CA ALA A 165 -13.12 29.29 7.96
C ALA A 165 -13.73 29.81 9.28
N LYS A 166 -14.52 30.90 9.24
CA LYS A 166 -15.16 31.46 10.44
C LYS A 166 -16.16 30.50 11.09
N THR A 167 -16.88 29.73 10.27
CA THR A 167 -17.86 28.74 10.74
C THR A 167 -17.15 27.60 11.43
N PHE A 168 -16.11 27.06 10.80
CA PHE A 168 -15.35 25.93 11.34
C PHE A 168 -14.41 26.30 12.49
N GLN A 169 -14.04 27.58 12.61
CA GLN A 169 -13.14 28.06 13.66
C GLN A 169 -13.65 27.76 15.07
N VAL A 170 -14.97 27.87 15.29
CA VAL A 170 -15.59 27.67 16.60
C VAL A 170 -15.60 26.19 17.00
N GLU A 171 -15.80 25.31 16.03
CA GLU A 171 -16.03 23.89 16.26
C GLU A 171 -14.74 23.05 16.18
N TYR A 172 -13.83 23.41 15.28
CA TYR A 172 -12.64 22.62 14.97
C TYR A 172 -11.31 23.36 15.16
N GLY A 173 -11.35 24.66 15.46
CA GLY A 173 -10.16 25.49 15.67
C GLY A 173 -9.71 26.26 14.42
N ASN A 174 -8.61 26.99 14.54
CA ASN A 174 -8.23 28.01 13.56
C ASN A 174 -7.81 27.44 12.20
N VAL A 175 -8.43 27.92 11.13
CA VAL A 175 -8.08 27.59 9.73
C VAL A 175 -7.20 28.70 9.15
N SER A 176 -5.89 28.45 9.05
CA SER A 176 -4.93 29.41 8.48
C SER A 176 -4.85 29.32 6.96
N ALA A 177 -5.10 30.44 6.26
CA ALA A 177 -4.96 30.53 4.80
C ALA A 177 -3.54 30.15 4.31
N ALA A 178 -2.50 30.43 5.11
CA ALA A 178 -1.13 30.06 4.78
C ALA A 178 -0.94 28.54 4.77
N SER A 179 -1.58 27.81 5.70
CA SER A 179 -1.53 26.35 5.77
C SER A 179 -2.33 25.71 4.63
N VAL A 180 -3.52 26.23 4.32
CA VAL A 180 -4.31 25.80 3.15
C VAL A 180 -3.49 25.93 1.86
N GLY A 181 -2.88 27.10 1.63
CA GLY A 181 -2.07 27.33 0.44
C GLY A 181 -0.81 26.44 0.37
N ALA A 182 -0.21 26.09 1.51
CA ALA A 182 0.91 25.16 1.55
C ALA A 182 0.50 23.74 1.16
N ILE A 183 -0.61 23.23 1.71
CA ILE A 183 -1.15 21.90 1.37
C ILE A 183 -1.55 21.85 -0.11
N GLN A 184 -2.21 22.88 -0.64
CA GLN A 184 -2.57 22.93 -2.07
C GLN A 184 -1.34 22.88 -2.99
N ARG A 185 -0.24 23.57 -2.66
CA ARG A 185 1.01 23.47 -3.44
C ARG A 185 1.65 22.09 -3.34
N ALA A 186 1.60 21.46 -2.16
CA ALA A 186 2.10 20.10 -1.98
C ALA A 186 1.30 19.10 -2.82
N LEU A 187 -0.02 19.25 -2.89
CA LEU A 187 -0.89 18.42 -3.73
C LEU A 187 -0.56 18.57 -5.22
N LEU A 188 -0.34 19.81 -5.70
CA LEU A 188 0.08 20.04 -7.08
C LEU A 188 1.45 19.41 -7.40
N ALA A 189 2.41 19.49 -6.46
CA ALA A 189 3.70 18.83 -6.65
C ALA A 189 3.55 17.31 -6.74
N LEU A 190 2.71 16.73 -5.89
CA LEU A 190 2.41 15.30 -5.88
C LEU A 190 1.69 14.83 -7.16
N GLU A 191 0.75 15.64 -7.66
CA GLU A 191 0.05 15.40 -8.93
C GLU A 191 1.03 15.37 -10.11
N ASN A 192 2.02 16.27 -10.14
CA ASN A 192 3.09 16.28 -11.14
C ASN A 192 4.02 15.05 -11.06
N GLU A 193 4.09 14.39 -9.90
CA GLU A 193 4.79 13.10 -9.73
C GLU A 193 3.95 11.90 -10.19
N GLY A 194 2.74 12.13 -10.71
CA GLY A 194 1.87 11.10 -11.27
C GLY A 194 0.93 10.44 -10.26
N ALA A 195 0.78 11.01 -9.05
CA ALA A 195 -0.09 10.46 -8.00
C ALA A 195 -1.58 10.46 -8.35
N ALA A 196 -2.00 11.22 -9.36
CA ALA A 196 -3.36 11.14 -9.88
C ALA A 196 -3.73 9.73 -10.37
N ASN A 197 -2.75 8.90 -10.73
CA ASN A 197 -3.01 7.51 -11.11
C ASN A 197 -3.21 6.58 -9.90
N LEU A 198 -2.67 6.96 -8.73
CA LEU A 198 -2.83 6.20 -7.49
C LEU A 198 -4.19 6.44 -6.84
N PHE A 199 -4.74 7.65 -6.94
CA PHE A 199 -5.98 8.01 -6.26
C PHE A 199 -7.18 7.97 -7.20
N GLY A 200 -8.15 7.10 -6.91
CA GLY A 200 -9.35 6.95 -7.71
C GLY A 200 -10.01 5.58 -7.54
N GLU A 201 -11.05 5.33 -8.34
CA GLU A 201 -11.80 4.07 -8.32
C GLU A 201 -11.70 3.28 -9.64
N PRO A 202 -11.83 1.94 -9.60
CA PRO A 202 -12.00 1.12 -8.40
C PRO A 202 -10.72 1.08 -7.57
N ALA A 203 -10.88 1.29 -6.26
CA ALA A 203 -9.82 1.06 -5.29
C ALA A 203 -9.55 -0.43 -5.15
N LEU A 204 -8.33 -0.78 -4.73
CA LEU A 204 -7.94 -2.18 -4.53
C LEU A 204 -8.87 -2.90 -3.54
N ASP A 205 -9.50 -3.98 -3.99
CA ASP A 205 -10.07 -4.98 -3.08
C ASP A 205 -8.96 -5.94 -2.63
N LEU A 206 -8.65 -5.96 -1.34
CA LEU A 206 -7.63 -6.85 -0.79
C LEU A 206 -7.94 -8.33 -0.99
N GLN A 207 -9.21 -8.72 -1.12
CA GLN A 207 -9.58 -10.10 -1.40
C GLN A 207 -9.08 -10.56 -2.77
N ASP A 208 -8.89 -9.63 -3.71
CA ASP A 208 -8.33 -9.95 -5.02
C ASP A 208 -6.86 -10.38 -4.97
N TRP A 209 -6.14 -9.99 -3.92
CA TRP A 209 -4.76 -10.45 -3.70
C TRP A 209 -4.70 -11.76 -2.93
N ILE A 210 -5.77 -12.16 -2.25
CA ILE A 210 -5.85 -13.38 -1.43
C ILE A 210 -6.52 -14.49 -2.25
N GLN A 211 -6.02 -14.71 -3.47
CA GLN A 211 -6.55 -15.68 -4.40
C GLN A 211 -5.60 -16.85 -4.65
N THR A 212 -6.16 -17.95 -5.13
CA THR A 212 -5.42 -19.11 -5.62
C THR A 212 -5.84 -19.44 -7.04
N ARG A 213 -4.91 -19.96 -7.86
CA ARG A 213 -5.16 -20.50 -9.19
C ARG A 213 -4.61 -21.93 -9.22
N ASP A 214 -5.47 -22.90 -9.54
CA ASP A 214 -5.14 -24.34 -9.52
C ASP A 214 -4.54 -24.82 -8.18
N GLY A 215 -5.09 -24.33 -7.06
CA GLY A 215 -4.61 -24.67 -5.71
C GLY A 215 -3.29 -24.00 -5.30
N ARG A 216 -2.66 -23.22 -6.20
CA ARG A 216 -1.45 -22.44 -5.91
C ARG A 216 -1.80 -20.98 -5.59
N GLY A 217 -1.13 -20.39 -4.61
CA GLY A 217 -1.32 -19.00 -4.23
C GLY A 217 -0.85 -18.06 -5.33
N VAL A 218 -1.66 -17.06 -5.69
CA VAL A 218 -1.26 -16.07 -6.68
C VAL A 218 -0.11 -15.22 -6.13
N ILE A 219 0.93 -15.03 -6.93
CA ILE A 219 2.03 -14.12 -6.63
C ILE A 219 1.69 -12.75 -7.26
N ASN A 220 1.29 -11.81 -6.43
CA ASN A 220 1.01 -10.43 -6.81
C ASN A 220 2.33 -9.65 -6.86
N VAL A 221 2.73 -9.22 -8.05
CA VAL A 221 3.98 -8.48 -8.27
C VAL A 221 3.65 -7.03 -8.60
N LEU A 222 4.01 -6.11 -7.70
CA LEU A 222 3.92 -4.68 -7.95
C LEU A 222 5.16 -4.20 -8.69
N ASN A 223 5.01 -3.81 -9.96
CA ASN A 223 6.07 -3.16 -10.70
C ASN A 223 6.34 -1.77 -10.09
N SER A 224 7.52 -1.61 -9.49
CA SER A 224 7.93 -0.39 -8.80
C SER A 224 9.16 0.26 -9.42
N GLU A 225 9.57 -0.15 -10.63
CA GLU A 225 10.71 0.44 -11.36
C GLU A 225 10.59 1.97 -11.50
N LYS A 226 9.38 2.48 -11.74
CA LYS A 226 9.10 3.93 -11.76
C LYS A 226 8.81 4.47 -10.37
N LEU A 227 8.04 3.75 -9.58
CA LEU A 227 7.55 4.19 -8.27
C LEU A 227 8.69 4.50 -7.30
N ILE A 228 9.80 3.76 -7.37
CA ILE A 228 10.98 4.01 -6.53
C ILE A 228 11.59 5.41 -6.75
N ASN A 229 11.38 6.03 -7.92
CA ASN A 229 11.84 7.40 -8.16
C ASN A 229 11.01 8.45 -7.41
N SER A 230 9.87 8.07 -6.82
CA SER A 230 9.17 8.84 -5.79
C SER A 230 9.13 8.07 -4.45
N PRO A 231 10.21 8.15 -3.64
CA PRO A 231 10.31 7.43 -2.37
C PRO A 231 9.15 7.73 -1.40
N ARG A 232 8.58 8.95 -1.46
CA ARG A 232 7.43 9.34 -0.64
C ARG A 232 6.17 8.55 -1.00
N MET A 233 5.88 8.44 -2.30
CA MET A 233 4.77 7.64 -2.82
C MET A 233 4.95 6.16 -2.47
N TYR A 234 6.16 5.64 -2.67
CA TYR A 234 6.51 4.26 -2.35
C TYR A 234 6.27 3.93 -0.86
N GLY A 235 6.85 4.72 0.05
CA GLY A 235 6.71 4.49 1.49
C GLY A 235 5.27 4.66 1.98
N ALA A 236 4.55 5.66 1.47
CA ALA A 236 3.14 5.89 1.82
C ALA A 236 2.25 4.74 1.35
N PHE A 237 2.41 4.28 0.11
CA PHE A 237 1.66 3.14 -0.44
C PHE A 237 1.86 1.87 0.40
N LEU A 238 3.10 1.49 0.68
CA LEU A 238 3.35 0.25 1.41
C LEU A 238 2.85 0.31 2.85
N LEU A 239 2.93 1.48 3.50
CA LEU A 239 2.38 1.66 4.82
C LEU A 239 0.85 1.63 4.81
N TRP A 240 0.21 2.33 3.88
CA TRP A 240 -1.24 2.23 3.66
C TRP A 240 -1.64 0.77 3.48
N PHE A 241 -0.96 0.04 2.60
CA PHE A 241 -1.26 -1.35 2.33
C PHE A 241 -1.13 -2.24 3.58
N MET A 242 -0.10 -2.05 4.39
CA MET A 242 0.03 -2.78 5.66
C MET A 242 -1.08 -2.43 6.66
N ALA A 243 -1.49 -1.16 6.72
CA ALA A 243 -2.59 -0.72 7.58
C ALA A 243 -3.92 -1.32 7.11
N GLU A 244 -4.21 -1.26 5.80
CA GLU A 244 -5.41 -1.80 5.18
C GLU A 244 -5.52 -3.32 5.43
N LEU A 245 -4.43 -4.07 5.26
CA LEU A 245 -4.40 -5.50 5.59
C LEU A 245 -4.74 -5.76 7.07
N PHE A 246 -4.21 -4.94 7.97
CA PHE A 246 -4.48 -5.11 9.40
C PHE A 246 -5.95 -4.82 9.75
N GLU A 247 -6.57 -3.82 9.11
CA GLU A 247 -7.95 -3.43 9.34
C GLU A 247 -8.96 -4.40 8.71
N GLN A 248 -8.73 -4.83 7.47
CA GLN A 248 -9.67 -5.67 6.72
C GLN A 248 -9.59 -7.16 7.07
N LEU A 249 -8.42 -7.67 7.43
CA LEU A 249 -8.29 -9.10 7.69
C LEU A 249 -8.86 -9.48 9.06
N PRO A 250 -9.51 -10.65 9.19
CA PRO A 250 -9.95 -11.15 10.47
C PRO A 250 -8.77 -11.66 11.31
N GLU A 251 -8.92 -11.65 12.64
CA GLU A 251 -7.97 -12.37 13.51
C GLU A 251 -8.18 -13.88 13.36
N VAL A 252 -7.08 -14.61 13.14
CA VAL A 252 -7.09 -16.06 12.90
C VAL A 252 -6.21 -16.84 13.88
N GLY A 253 -5.54 -16.16 14.81
CA GLY A 253 -4.69 -16.77 15.83
C GLY A 253 -3.42 -17.38 15.24
N ASP A 254 -3.18 -18.67 15.51
CA ASP A 254 -2.01 -19.42 15.04
C ASP A 254 -2.43 -20.43 13.95
N PRO A 255 -2.51 -20.02 12.67
CA PRO A 255 -2.88 -20.92 11.58
C PRO A 255 -1.75 -21.89 11.22
N ASP A 256 -2.09 -23.05 10.62
CA ASP A 256 -1.13 -24.08 10.18
C ASP A 256 -0.14 -23.59 9.12
N LYS A 257 -0.53 -22.56 8.36
CA LYS A 257 0.25 -21.82 7.38
C LYS A 257 -0.27 -20.39 7.27
N PRO A 258 0.53 -19.42 6.77
CA PRO A 258 0.06 -18.05 6.60
C PRO A 258 -1.14 -17.98 5.65
N LYS A 259 -1.98 -16.96 5.84
CA LYS A 259 -3.03 -16.58 4.89
C LYS A 259 -2.49 -15.74 3.75
N PHE A 260 -1.41 -15.01 4.00
CA PHE A 260 -0.79 -14.11 3.03
C PHE A 260 0.67 -13.85 3.43
N VAL A 261 1.55 -13.61 2.47
CA VAL A 261 2.95 -13.26 2.74
C VAL A 261 3.39 -12.06 1.90
N LEU A 262 3.99 -11.07 2.55
CA LEU A 262 4.56 -9.87 1.91
C LEU A 262 6.08 -9.95 1.88
N PHE A 263 6.67 -9.56 0.74
CA PHE A 263 8.09 -9.27 0.63
C PHE A 263 8.30 -7.82 0.19
N PHE A 264 9.03 -7.08 1.00
CA PHE A 264 9.47 -5.72 0.68
C PHE A 264 10.91 -5.77 0.21
N ASP A 265 11.13 -5.76 -1.10
CA ASP A 265 12.48 -5.52 -1.65
C ASP A 265 12.87 -4.06 -1.42
N GLU A 266 14.17 -3.84 -1.17
CA GLU A 266 14.71 -2.55 -0.74
C GLU A 266 13.94 -1.95 0.46
N ALA A 267 13.71 -2.79 1.47
CA ALA A 267 12.95 -2.44 2.68
C ALA A 267 13.40 -1.16 3.40
N HIS A 268 14.65 -0.73 3.24
CA HIS A 268 15.17 0.51 3.82
C HIS A 268 14.38 1.76 3.40
N LEU A 269 13.79 1.75 2.20
CA LEU A 269 12.99 2.85 1.67
C LEU A 269 11.71 3.12 2.49
N LEU A 270 11.23 2.14 3.25
CA LEU A 270 10.11 2.33 4.19
C LEU A 270 10.47 3.21 5.38
N PHE A 271 11.76 3.21 5.77
CA PHE A 271 12.22 3.79 7.01
C PHE A 271 13.08 5.05 6.80
N ASP A 272 13.67 5.21 5.62
CA ASP A 272 14.54 6.34 5.30
C ASP A 272 13.79 7.68 5.44
N GLY A 273 14.26 8.49 6.40
CA GLY A 273 13.67 9.78 6.73
C GLY A 273 12.25 9.71 7.32
N ALA A 274 11.80 8.54 7.78
CA ALA A 274 10.49 8.35 8.41
C ALA A 274 10.48 8.97 9.84
N PRO A 275 9.45 9.76 10.21
CA PRO A 275 9.30 10.25 11.58
C PRO A 275 9.15 9.09 12.57
N LYS A 276 9.56 9.30 13.82
CA LYS A 276 9.48 8.27 14.87
C LYS A 276 8.08 7.67 15.02
N VAL A 277 7.04 8.50 14.99
CA VAL A 277 5.63 8.05 15.10
C VAL A 277 5.27 7.05 14.01
N LEU A 278 5.79 7.24 12.79
CA LEU A 278 5.56 6.35 11.66
C LEU A 278 6.27 5.02 11.85
N VAL A 279 7.53 5.06 12.28
CA VAL A 279 8.32 3.87 12.59
C VAL A 279 7.63 3.04 13.68
N ASP A 280 7.15 3.71 14.74
CA ASP A 280 6.42 3.07 15.83
C ASP A 280 5.11 2.42 15.33
N LYS A 281 4.42 3.06 14.38
CA LYS A 281 3.21 2.50 13.76
C LYS A 281 3.54 1.29 12.87
N ILE A 282 4.60 1.34 12.06
CA ILE A 282 5.07 0.20 11.26
C ILE A 282 5.42 -0.97 12.17
N GLU A 283 6.17 -0.72 13.24
CA GLU A 283 6.50 -1.74 14.23
C GLU A 283 5.23 -2.35 14.84
N GLN A 284 4.26 -1.52 15.23
CA GLN A 284 2.98 -1.98 15.74
C GLN A 284 2.24 -2.85 14.73
N VAL A 285 2.17 -2.44 13.46
CA VAL A 285 1.50 -3.20 12.41
C VAL A 285 2.22 -4.53 12.15
N VAL A 286 3.55 -4.54 12.01
CA VAL A 286 4.33 -5.78 11.86
C VAL A 286 4.04 -6.73 13.03
N ARG A 287 4.03 -6.23 14.27
CA ARG A 287 3.73 -7.05 15.45
C ARG A 287 2.30 -7.62 15.44
N LEU A 288 1.31 -6.82 15.04
CA LEU A 288 -0.10 -7.18 15.14
C LEU A 288 -0.59 -8.00 13.94
N ILE A 289 -0.08 -7.76 12.73
CA ILE A 289 -0.54 -8.42 11.50
C ILE A 289 -0.29 -9.95 11.53
N ARG A 290 0.63 -10.39 12.40
CA ARG A 290 0.83 -11.82 12.68
C ARG A 290 -0.46 -12.53 13.13
N SER A 291 -1.27 -11.91 13.99
CA SER A 291 -2.53 -12.52 14.48
C SER A 291 -3.59 -12.65 13.37
N LYS A 292 -3.42 -11.89 12.27
CA LYS A 292 -4.19 -11.98 11.02
C LYS A 292 -3.66 -13.08 10.08
N GLY A 293 -2.62 -13.82 10.51
CA GLY A 293 -2.02 -14.89 9.71
C GLY A 293 -1.11 -14.39 8.60
N VAL A 294 -0.61 -13.16 8.68
CA VAL A 294 0.20 -12.54 7.62
C VAL A 294 1.69 -12.61 7.96
N GLY A 295 2.50 -13.10 7.02
CA GLY A 295 3.96 -13.05 7.09
C GLY A 295 4.52 -11.80 6.40
N VAL A 296 5.56 -11.21 6.98
CA VAL A 296 6.23 -10.03 6.42
C VAL A 296 7.72 -10.31 6.33
N TYR A 297 8.31 -10.17 5.15
CA TYR A 297 9.72 -10.43 4.90
C TYR A 297 10.37 -9.16 4.37
N PHE A 298 11.27 -8.59 5.16
CA PHE A 298 12.06 -7.44 4.73
C PHE A 298 13.30 -7.92 3.99
N VAL A 299 13.50 -7.40 2.78
CA VAL A 299 14.67 -7.70 1.96
C VAL A 299 15.48 -6.41 1.81
N THR A 300 16.70 -6.42 2.33
CA THR A 300 17.57 -5.22 2.40
C THR A 300 19.01 -5.58 2.10
N GLN A 301 19.84 -4.58 1.80
CA GLN A 301 21.26 -4.80 1.61
C GLN A 301 21.98 -4.99 2.94
N ASN A 302 21.61 -4.21 3.95
CA ASN A 302 22.23 -4.23 5.26
C ASN A 302 21.15 -4.24 6.38
N PRO A 303 21.25 -5.13 7.38
CA PRO A 303 20.33 -5.13 8.51
C PRO A 303 20.25 -3.79 9.26
N LEU A 304 21.34 -3.02 9.30
CA LEU A 304 21.38 -1.70 9.95
C LEU A 304 20.49 -0.64 9.29
N ASP A 305 19.99 -0.91 8.08
CA ASP A 305 19.06 0.00 7.39
C ASP A 305 17.62 -0.16 7.93
N LEU A 306 17.38 -1.10 8.85
CA LEU A 306 16.10 -1.31 9.50
C LEU A 306 16.16 -0.89 10.98
N PRO A 307 15.08 -0.33 11.55
CA PRO A 307 15.00 -0.03 12.97
C PRO A 307 15.17 -1.28 13.83
N GLU A 308 15.89 -1.16 14.95
CA GLU A 308 16.14 -2.27 15.88
C GLU A 308 14.85 -2.91 16.40
N SER A 309 13.83 -2.09 16.68
CA SER A 309 12.54 -2.57 17.15
C SER A 309 11.79 -3.44 16.13
N VAL A 310 11.95 -3.13 14.84
CA VAL A 310 11.42 -3.95 13.72
C VAL A 310 12.26 -5.21 13.57
N LEU A 311 13.60 -5.11 13.60
CA LEU A 311 14.50 -6.27 13.54
C LEU A 311 14.19 -7.30 14.64
N GLY A 312 13.80 -6.84 15.84
CA GLY A 312 13.39 -7.68 16.95
C GLY A 312 12.12 -8.51 16.69
N GLN A 313 11.29 -8.11 15.72
CA GLN A 313 10.07 -8.86 15.33
C GLN A 313 10.36 -9.94 14.27
N LEU A 314 11.55 -9.96 13.66
CA LEU A 314 11.87 -10.84 12.53
C LEU A 314 12.45 -12.17 13.02
N GLY A 315 11.61 -13.19 13.06
CA GLY A 315 11.97 -14.51 13.60
C GLY A 315 12.82 -15.36 12.65
N ASN A 316 12.59 -15.28 11.34
CA ASN A 316 13.35 -16.04 10.34
C ASN A 316 14.44 -15.18 9.70
N ARG A 317 15.66 -15.69 9.56
CA ARG A 317 16.82 -14.92 9.08
C ARG A 317 17.59 -15.67 8.00
N VAL A 318 17.84 -14.97 6.89
CA VAL A 318 18.74 -15.38 5.82
C VAL A 318 19.71 -14.23 5.54
N GLN A 319 20.99 -14.43 5.87
CA GLN A 319 22.06 -13.45 5.65
C GLN A 319 23.00 -13.98 4.56
N HIS A 320 22.93 -13.37 3.39
CA HIS A 320 23.91 -13.53 2.32
C HIS A 320 25.18 -12.72 2.62
N ALA A 321 26.20 -12.90 1.79
CA ALA A 321 27.48 -12.21 1.96
C ALA A 321 27.33 -10.69 2.11
N LEU A 322 28.12 -10.10 3.00
CA LEU A 322 28.31 -8.64 3.11
C LEU A 322 29.74 -8.29 2.73
N ARG A 323 29.91 -7.12 2.12
CA ARG A 323 31.23 -6.57 1.79
C ARG A 323 31.70 -5.72 2.95
N ALA A 324 32.83 -6.06 3.58
CA ALA A 324 33.33 -5.39 4.78
C ALA A 324 34.51 -4.45 4.48
N PHE A 325 34.35 -3.47 3.59
CA PHE A 325 35.44 -2.59 3.16
C PHE A 325 35.61 -1.34 4.03
N THR A 326 34.52 -0.85 4.62
CA THR A 326 34.50 0.35 5.44
C THR A 326 34.24 0.04 6.92
N PRO A 327 34.54 0.96 7.85
CA PRO A 327 34.14 0.81 9.25
C PRO A 327 32.63 0.64 9.44
N LYS A 328 31.81 1.30 8.60
CA LYS A 328 30.35 1.12 8.59
C LYS A 328 29.98 -0.32 8.25
N ASP A 329 30.65 -0.90 7.24
CA ASP A 329 30.40 -2.29 6.84
C ASP A 329 30.84 -3.29 7.90
N GLN A 330 31.97 -3.05 8.58
CA GLN A 330 32.39 -3.89 9.70
C GLN A 330 31.37 -3.86 10.84
N LYS A 331 30.76 -2.70 11.12
CA LYS A 331 29.66 -2.57 12.07
C LYS A 331 28.43 -3.36 11.60
N ALA A 332 28.13 -3.31 10.30
CA ALA A 332 27.04 -4.07 9.70
C ALA A 332 27.22 -5.59 9.86
N VAL A 333 28.43 -6.10 9.59
CA VAL A 333 28.76 -7.52 9.78
C VAL A 333 28.59 -7.93 11.24
N LYS A 334 29.10 -7.14 12.19
CA LYS A 334 28.96 -7.41 13.63
C LYS A 334 27.49 -7.44 14.05
N SER A 335 26.73 -6.41 13.67
CA SER A 335 25.30 -6.33 13.98
C SER A 335 24.52 -7.50 13.40
N ALA A 336 24.77 -7.86 12.13
CA ALA A 336 24.15 -9.03 11.51
C ALA A 336 24.47 -10.32 12.30
N ALA A 337 25.73 -10.50 12.69
CA ALA A 337 26.17 -11.68 13.44
C ALA A 337 25.52 -11.80 14.82
N GLU A 338 25.34 -10.70 15.54
CA GLU A 338 24.71 -10.65 16.87
C GLU A 338 23.23 -11.05 16.85
N THR A 339 22.59 -10.99 15.68
CA THR A 339 21.17 -11.34 15.56
C THR A 339 20.88 -12.83 15.42
N PHE A 340 21.91 -13.65 15.25
CA PHE A 340 21.78 -15.09 15.06
C PHE A 340 21.85 -15.84 16.38
N ARG A 341 21.07 -16.94 16.49
CA ARG A 341 21.31 -17.91 17.55
C ARG A 341 22.68 -18.57 17.33
N ALA A 342 23.50 -18.53 18.37
CA ALA A 342 24.86 -19.06 18.33
C ALA A 342 24.91 -20.53 17.94
N ASN A 343 25.91 -20.87 17.13
CA ASN A 343 26.31 -22.22 16.80
C ASN A 343 27.82 -22.35 17.10
N PRO A 344 28.25 -23.24 18.02
CA PRO A 344 29.65 -23.39 18.39
C PRO A 344 30.59 -23.71 17.20
N ASN A 345 30.04 -24.27 16.13
CA ASN A 345 30.80 -24.68 14.94
C ASN A 345 30.87 -23.59 13.86
N VAL A 346 30.26 -22.42 14.08
CA VAL A 346 30.17 -21.35 13.07
C VAL A 346 30.63 -20.02 13.67
N ASN A 347 31.76 -19.51 13.18
CA ASN A 347 32.12 -18.12 13.41
C ASN A 347 31.32 -17.22 12.44
N VAL A 348 30.22 -16.67 12.92
CA VAL A 348 29.26 -15.92 12.08
C VAL A 348 29.91 -14.68 11.45
N VAL A 349 30.72 -13.93 12.19
CA VAL A 349 31.39 -12.72 11.69
C VAL A 349 32.34 -13.06 10.53
N GLU A 350 33.13 -14.11 10.71
CA GLU A 350 34.04 -14.58 9.66
C GLU A 350 33.27 -15.13 8.46
N ALA A 351 32.27 -15.99 8.72
CA ALA A 351 31.45 -16.61 7.69
C ALA A 351 30.79 -15.58 6.78
N ILE A 352 30.17 -14.52 7.32
CA ILE A 352 29.49 -13.46 6.53
C ILE A 352 30.39 -12.89 5.43
N THR A 353 31.69 -12.76 5.69
CA THR A 353 32.65 -12.17 4.74
C THR A 353 33.23 -13.18 3.74
N GLN A 354 33.11 -14.48 4.03
CA GLN A 354 33.62 -15.58 3.22
C GLN A 354 32.54 -16.28 2.37
N LEU A 355 31.25 -16.00 2.61
CA LEU A 355 30.14 -16.57 1.86
C LEU A 355 30.28 -16.35 0.35
N GLY A 356 30.15 -17.42 -0.42
CA GLY A 356 30.04 -17.38 -1.87
C GLY A 356 28.64 -16.95 -2.36
N VAL A 357 28.50 -16.76 -3.67
CA VAL A 357 27.19 -16.48 -4.28
C VAL A 357 26.25 -17.68 -4.11
N GLY A 358 25.05 -17.43 -3.59
CA GLY A 358 24.05 -18.47 -3.28
C GLY A 358 24.31 -19.21 -1.96
N GLU A 359 25.38 -18.86 -1.24
CA GLU A 359 25.57 -19.28 0.16
C GLU A 359 24.99 -18.22 1.10
N ALA A 360 24.37 -18.68 2.18
CA ALA A 360 23.84 -17.82 3.22
C ALA A 360 24.03 -18.44 4.61
N LEU A 361 24.07 -17.57 5.62
CA LEU A 361 23.82 -17.94 7.00
C LEU A 361 22.32 -17.95 7.23
N ILE A 362 21.79 -19.09 7.68
CA ILE A 362 20.35 -19.29 7.83
C ILE A 362 20.02 -19.71 9.26
N SER A 363 19.01 -19.06 9.82
CA SER A 363 18.38 -19.40 11.09
C SER A 363 16.88 -19.24 10.93
N VAL A 364 16.14 -20.34 10.98
CA VAL A 364 14.68 -20.36 10.87
C VAL A 364 14.07 -20.68 12.22
N LEU A 365 12.75 -20.53 12.36
CA LEU A 365 12.08 -20.93 13.60
C LEU A 365 11.70 -22.41 13.58
N ASP A 366 11.96 -23.08 14.69
CA ASP A 366 11.48 -24.44 14.97
C ASP A 366 9.98 -24.46 15.30
N GLU A 367 9.43 -25.65 15.53
CA GLU A 367 8.01 -25.82 15.84
C GLU A 367 7.54 -25.16 17.14
N LYS A 368 8.47 -24.79 18.04
CA LYS A 368 8.21 -24.06 19.28
C LYS A 368 8.38 -22.55 19.11
N GLY A 369 8.73 -22.09 17.91
CA GLY A 369 8.97 -20.69 17.61
C GLY A 369 10.35 -20.19 18.09
N MET A 370 11.27 -21.10 18.41
CA MET A 370 12.64 -20.75 18.78
C MET A 370 13.53 -20.73 17.53
N PRO A 371 14.41 -19.72 17.35
CA PRO A 371 15.38 -19.74 16.27
C PRO A 371 16.28 -20.98 16.35
N THR A 372 16.54 -21.64 15.23
CA THR A 372 17.53 -22.72 15.13
C THR A 372 18.94 -22.15 15.24
N PRO A 373 19.94 -22.93 15.72
CA PRO A 373 21.33 -22.49 15.61
C PRO A 373 21.66 -22.15 14.15
N VAL A 374 22.41 -21.06 13.94
CA VAL A 374 22.74 -20.60 12.59
C VAL A 374 23.59 -21.64 11.85
N GLU A 375 23.28 -21.89 10.59
CA GLU A 375 24.05 -22.77 9.71
C GLU A 375 24.49 -22.04 8.44
N ILE A 376 25.65 -22.40 7.90
CA ILE A 376 26.07 -21.99 6.55
C ILE A 376 25.44 -22.96 5.56
N ALA A 377 24.68 -22.45 4.60
CA ALA A 377 23.92 -23.28 3.67
C ALA A 377 23.88 -22.72 2.26
N TYR A 378 23.63 -23.60 1.30
CA TYR A 378 23.30 -23.25 -0.06
C TYR A 378 21.78 -23.15 -0.20
N VAL A 379 21.31 -21.98 -0.61
CA VAL A 379 19.88 -21.78 -0.92
C VAL A 379 19.56 -22.52 -2.21
N TYR A 380 18.44 -23.23 -2.23
CA TYR A 380 17.99 -23.94 -3.43
C TYR A 380 17.66 -22.98 -4.57
N PRO A 381 17.96 -23.37 -5.83
CA PRO A 381 17.64 -22.54 -6.97
C PRO A 381 16.12 -22.35 -7.08
N PRO A 382 15.64 -21.22 -7.62
CA PRO A 382 14.22 -21.06 -7.92
C PRO A 382 13.79 -22.05 -9.01
N GLN A 383 12.52 -22.42 -8.99
CA GLN A 383 11.89 -23.27 -10.00
C GLN A 383 11.56 -22.48 -11.27
N SER A 384 11.30 -21.17 -11.11
CA SER A 384 10.93 -20.27 -12.19
C SER A 384 12.12 -19.68 -12.94
N GLN A 385 11.83 -19.05 -14.07
CA GLN A 385 12.81 -18.36 -14.89
C GLN A 385 13.39 -17.14 -14.15
N LEU A 386 14.71 -17.07 -14.04
CA LEU A 386 15.42 -15.90 -13.49
C LEU A 386 15.40 -14.71 -14.45
N LYS A 387 15.52 -14.96 -15.75
CA LYS A 387 15.46 -13.91 -16.77
C LYS A 387 14.05 -13.30 -16.80
N PRO A 388 13.91 -11.96 -16.82
CA PRO A 388 12.62 -11.32 -17.02
C PRO A 388 12.02 -11.70 -18.39
N ILE A 389 10.69 -11.82 -18.44
CA ILE A 389 9.96 -11.87 -19.71
C ILE A 389 10.02 -10.52 -20.42
N SER A 390 9.76 -10.50 -21.73
CA SER A 390 9.67 -9.27 -22.51
C SER A 390 8.47 -8.41 -22.07
N GLN A 391 8.52 -7.12 -22.41
CA GLN A 391 7.43 -6.19 -22.12
C GLN A 391 6.14 -6.58 -22.85
N GLU A 392 6.24 -7.06 -24.09
CA GLU A 392 5.09 -7.52 -24.88
C GLU A 392 4.40 -8.73 -24.23
N GLU A 393 5.19 -9.72 -23.80
CA GLU A 393 4.67 -10.88 -23.06
C GLU A 393 4.00 -10.44 -21.75
N ARG A 394 4.61 -9.53 -21.00
CA ARG A 394 4.05 -9.00 -19.75
C ARG A 394 2.70 -8.32 -19.99
N LEU A 395 2.60 -7.43 -20.98
CA LEU A 395 1.36 -6.74 -21.31
C LEU A 395 0.26 -7.71 -21.79
N SER A 396 0.64 -8.75 -22.53
CA SER A 396 -0.30 -9.80 -22.94
C SER A 396 -0.87 -10.54 -21.74
N LEU A 397 -0.01 -10.94 -20.79
CA LEU A 397 -0.43 -11.62 -19.55
C LEU A 397 -1.31 -10.74 -18.67
N VAL A 398 -0.96 -9.46 -18.52
CA VAL A 398 -1.76 -8.48 -17.77
C VAL A 398 -3.18 -8.39 -18.34
N LYS A 399 -3.33 -8.27 -19.66
CA LYS A 399 -4.64 -8.16 -20.31
C LYS A 399 -5.47 -9.45 -20.25
N GLN A 400 -4.82 -10.59 -20.06
CA GLN A 400 -5.47 -11.89 -19.88
C GLN A 400 -5.87 -12.16 -18.43
N ASP A 401 -5.36 -11.38 -17.47
CA ASP A 401 -5.75 -11.52 -16.07
C ASP A 401 -7.20 -11.07 -15.87
N ASP A 402 -8.00 -11.90 -15.19
CA ASP A 402 -9.43 -11.64 -14.97
C ASP A 402 -9.70 -10.30 -14.27
N LEU A 403 -8.75 -9.85 -13.44
CA LEU A 403 -8.86 -8.59 -12.69
C LEU A 403 -8.64 -7.35 -13.58
N TYR A 404 -7.96 -7.50 -14.72
CA TYR A 404 -7.58 -6.36 -15.55
C TYR A 404 -8.79 -5.56 -16.04
N PHE A 405 -9.86 -6.23 -16.47
CA PHE A 405 -11.06 -5.54 -16.97
C PHE A 405 -11.72 -4.68 -15.88
N HIS A 406 -11.71 -5.15 -14.63
CA HIS A 406 -12.26 -4.40 -13.50
C HIS A 406 -11.43 -3.14 -13.21
N TYR A 407 -10.12 -3.30 -13.01
CA TYR A 407 -9.25 -2.20 -12.59
C TYR A 407 -8.83 -1.25 -13.73
N SER A 408 -8.94 -1.67 -15.00
CA SER A 408 -8.64 -0.79 -16.14
C SER A 408 -9.68 0.31 -16.36
N GLN A 409 -10.89 0.16 -15.82
CA GLN A 409 -11.97 1.12 -15.99
C GLN A 409 -11.99 2.11 -14.83
N TYR A 410 -11.68 3.38 -15.12
CA TYR A 410 -11.86 4.44 -14.13
C TYR A 410 -13.36 4.66 -13.85
N VAL A 411 -13.72 4.74 -12.57
CA VAL A 411 -15.08 5.02 -12.11
C VAL A 411 -15.13 6.43 -11.53
N ASP A 412 -15.93 7.31 -12.14
CA ASP A 412 -16.14 8.69 -11.68
C ASP A 412 -17.43 8.74 -10.84
N ASN A 413 -17.31 8.46 -9.55
CA ASN A 413 -18.42 8.53 -8.60
C ASN A 413 -18.65 9.98 -8.13
N ALA A 414 -19.88 10.29 -7.71
CA ALA A 414 -20.20 11.60 -7.15
C ALA A 414 -19.45 11.80 -5.82
N SER A 415 -18.54 12.75 -5.79
CA SER A 415 -17.59 12.99 -4.71
C SER A 415 -17.68 14.41 -4.16
N ALA A 416 -16.77 14.79 -3.26
CA ALA A 416 -16.74 16.12 -2.66
C ALA A 416 -16.64 17.21 -3.74
N PHE A 417 -15.85 17.00 -4.79
CA PHE A 417 -15.70 17.96 -5.88
C PHE A 417 -17.02 18.24 -6.60
N GLU A 418 -17.74 17.21 -7.06
CA GLU A 418 -19.01 17.40 -7.79
C GLU A 418 -20.06 18.03 -6.89
N THR A 419 -20.14 17.56 -5.63
CA THR A 419 -21.15 18.02 -4.67
C THR A 419 -20.96 19.50 -4.32
N LEU A 420 -19.74 19.91 -4.00
CA LEU A 420 -19.43 21.30 -3.63
C LEU A 420 -19.59 22.25 -4.83
N ASN A 421 -19.20 21.83 -6.04
CA ASN A 421 -19.41 22.63 -7.23
C ASN A 421 -20.90 22.83 -7.55
N ALA A 422 -21.71 21.77 -7.41
CA ALA A 422 -23.16 21.87 -7.59
C ALA A 422 -23.79 22.83 -6.56
N GLN A 423 -23.36 22.77 -5.29
CA GLN A 423 -23.82 23.70 -4.24
C GLN A 423 -23.43 25.15 -4.56
N ALA A 424 -22.19 25.39 -4.98
CA ALA A 424 -21.71 26.73 -5.32
C ALA A 424 -22.47 27.32 -6.52
N GLN A 425 -22.74 26.52 -7.56
CA GLN A 425 -23.54 26.94 -8.71
C GLN A 425 -24.99 27.26 -8.31
N ALA A 426 -25.61 26.43 -7.48
CA ALA A 426 -26.97 26.68 -6.98
C ALA A 426 -27.04 27.98 -6.16
N GLN A 427 -26.02 28.26 -5.34
CA GLN A 427 -25.96 29.49 -4.55
C GLN A 427 -25.75 30.73 -5.43
N GLN A 428 -24.90 30.64 -6.46
CA GLN A 428 -24.73 31.73 -7.44
C GLN A 428 -26.02 32.02 -8.19
N GLN A 429 -26.71 30.99 -8.68
CA GLN A 429 -28.00 31.14 -9.36
C GLN A 429 -29.07 31.75 -8.44
N ALA A 430 -29.12 31.35 -7.17
CA ALA A 430 -30.04 31.95 -6.20
C ALA A 430 -29.75 33.43 -5.94
N VAL A 431 -28.47 33.83 -5.87
CA VAL A 431 -28.08 35.24 -5.70
C VAL A 431 -28.38 36.04 -6.97
N GLU A 432 -28.16 35.48 -8.16
CA GLU A 432 -28.51 36.12 -9.43
C GLU A 432 -30.02 36.28 -9.59
N GLN A 433 -30.81 35.27 -9.23
CA GLN A 433 -32.27 35.35 -9.20
C GLN A 433 -32.75 36.39 -8.19
N ALA A 434 -32.19 36.41 -6.97
CA ALA A 434 -32.53 37.43 -5.97
C ALA A 434 -32.19 38.85 -6.46
N LYS A 435 -31.05 39.04 -7.13
CA LYS A 435 -30.67 40.34 -7.73
C LYS A 435 -31.53 40.71 -8.94
N ALA A 436 -31.97 39.73 -9.74
CA ALA A 436 -32.86 39.96 -10.87
C ALA A 436 -34.28 40.30 -10.39
N GLU A 437 -34.77 39.63 -9.35
CA GLU A 437 -36.03 39.96 -8.68
C GLU A 437 -35.95 41.31 -7.98
N GLU A 438 -34.84 41.64 -7.32
CA GLU A 438 -34.63 42.96 -6.71
C GLU A 438 -34.57 44.07 -7.77
N ASN A 439 -33.87 43.87 -8.89
CA ASN A 439 -33.86 44.82 -10.00
C ASN A 439 -35.22 44.93 -10.71
N SER A 440 -35.98 43.84 -10.82
CA SER A 440 -37.34 43.84 -11.35
C SER A 440 -38.33 44.51 -10.39
N PHE A 441 -38.14 44.35 -9.08
CA PHE A 441 -38.91 45.01 -8.03
C PHE A 441 -38.58 46.51 -7.98
N LEU A 442 -37.31 46.89 -8.08
CA LEU A 442 -36.86 48.29 -8.09
C LEU A 442 -37.25 48.99 -9.41
N GLY A 443 -37.21 48.28 -10.54
CA GLY A 443 -37.76 48.71 -11.82
C GLY A 443 -39.29 48.82 -11.83
N GLY A 444 -39.99 47.88 -11.19
CA GLY A 444 -41.44 47.94 -10.96
C GLY A 444 -41.83 49.04 -9.96
N MET A 445 -40.99 49.31 -8.98
CA MET A 445 -41.17 50.38 -8.00
C MET A 445 -40.97 51.76 -8.66
N LEU A 446 -39.99 51.92 -9.55
CA LEU A 446 -39.82 53.12 -10.40
C LEU A 446 -40.99 53.31 -11.38
N GLY A 447 -41.55 52.23 -11.92
CA GLY A 447 -42.81 52.28 -12.69
C GLY A 447 -44.02 52.67 -11.82
N SER A 448 -44.04 52.26 -10.55
CA SER A 448 -45.12 52.56 -9.60
C SER A 448 -44.98 53.91 -8.88
N ILE A 449 -43.85 54.61 -8.97
CA ILE A 449 -43.69 55.98 -8.44
C ILE A 449 -44.57 56.99 -9.20
N PHE A 450 -45.11 56.63 -10.37
CA PHE A 450 -46.20 57.36 -11.05
C PHE A 450 -47.62 57.01 -10.54
N GLY A 451 -47.77 56.21 -9.48
CA GLY A 451 -49.06 55.78 -8.94
C GLY A 451 -49.08 55.57 -7.42
N THR A 452 -49.75 56.47 -6.72
CA THR A 452 -49.92 56.50 -5.25
C THR A 452 -50.53 55.22 -4.63
N LYS A 453 -49.88 54.62 -3.61
CA LYS A 453 -50.39 54.41 -2.22
C LYS A 453 -49.50 53.47 -1.38
N LYS A 454 -49.71 53.51 -0.05
CA LYS A 454 -48.80 53.24 1.07
C LYS A 454 -49.17 51.95 1.87
N LYS A 455 -48.16 51.36 2.56
CA LYS A 455 -48.14 50.30 3.63
C LYS A 455 -48.23 48.83 3.14
N SER A 456 -47.53 47.82 3.71
CA SER A 456 -46.76 47.66 4.96
C SER A 456 -45.66 46.61 4.83
N GLU A 457 -44.59 46.75 5.63
CA GLU A 457 -43.46 45.83 5.79
C GLU A 457 -43.85 44.51 6.48
N GLN A 458 -43.42 43.39 5.90
CA GLN A 458 -42.94 42.20 6.61
C GLN A 458 -41.95 41.46 5.70
N THR A 459 -40.79 41.11 6.25
CA THR A 459 -39.59 40.61 5.57
C THR A 459 -39.79 39.19 5.01
N ILE A 460 -40.15 39.10 3.73
CA ILE A 460 -40.25 37.86 2.94
C ILE A 460 -38.88 37.17 2.78
N ALA A 461 -37.79 37.93 2.92
CA ALA A 461 -36.41 37.45 2.75
C ALA A 461 -36.00 36.33 3.74
N GLU A 462 -36.56 36.27 4.95
CA GLU A 462 -36.23 35.21 5.93
C GLU A 462 -36.96 33.88 5.66
N GLN A 463 -38.12 33.91 4.98
CA GLN A 463 -38.91 32.70 4.70
C GLN A 463 -38.43 31.92 3.46
N VAL A 464 -37.86 32.61 2.47
CA VAL A 464 -37.39 31.98 1.23
C VAL A 464 -36.06 31.24 1.44
N VAL A 465 -35.17 31.79 2.27
CA VAL A 465 -33.85 31.18 2.57
C VAL A 465 -34.00 29.86 3.36
N SER A 466 -35.00 29.75 4.23
CA SER A 466 -35.26 28.52 5.00
C SER A 466 -35.96 27.43 4.18
N GLY A 467 -36.83 27.79 3.23
CA GLY A 467 -37.58 26.85 2.40
C GLY A 467 -36.73 26.12 1.35
N VAL A 468 -35.77 26.81 0.74
CA VAL A 468 -34.89 26.24 -0.30
C VAL A 468 -33.86 25.28 0.31
N ALA A 469 -33.24 25.67 1.43
CA ALA A 469 -32.29 24.82 2.16
C ALA A 469 -32.89 23.48 2.60
N GLN A 470 -34.16 23.48 3.03
CA GLN A 470 -34.86 22.26 3.44
C GLN A 470 -35.31 21.35 2.28
N SER A 471 -35.41 21.87 1.05
CA SER A 471 -35.85 21.10 -0.12
C SER A 471 -34.68 20.37 -0.82
N VAL A 472 -33.52 21.02 -0.91
CA VAL A 472 -32.29 20.44 -1.47
C VAL A 472 -31.72 19.36 -0.54
N GLY A 473 -31.76 19.58 0.79
CA GLY A 473 -31.32 18.59 1.78
C GLY A 473 -32.16 17.30 1.82
N ARG A 474 -33.44 17.36 1.43
CA ARG A 474 -34.33 16.17 1.41
C ARG A 474 -34.14 15.29 0.17
N ASN A 475 -33.84 15.88 -0.99
CA ASN A 475 -33.65 15.10 -2.22
C ASN A 475 -32.26 14.43 -2.29
N LEU A 476 -31.21 15.09 -1.79
CA LEU A 476 -29.87 14.52 -1.70
C LEU A 476 -29.78 13.42 -0.64
N ARG A 477 -30.39 13.60 0.54
CA ARG A 477 -30.40 12.58 1.61
C ARG A 477 -31.08 11.29 1.15
N ASN A 478 -32.16 11.39 0.38
CA ASN A 478 -32.90 10.22 -0.11
C ASN A 478 -32.18 9.44 -1.23
N GLN A 479 -31.26 10.07 -1.98
CA GLN A 479 -30.44 9.40 -2.99
C GLN A 479 -29.18 8.76 -2.36
N VAL A 480 -28.50 9.48 -1.45
CA VAL A 480 -27.32 8.98 -0.73
C VAL A 480 -27.68 7.80 0.18
N THR A 481 -28.80 7.86 0.93
CA THR A 481 -29.25 6.73 1.75
C THR A 481 -29.63 5.51 0.90
N LYS A 482 -30.16 5.71 -0.32
CA LYS A 482 -30.47 4.60 -1.24
C LYS A 482 -29.23 3.94 -1.86
N GLN A 483 -28.14 4.68 -2.09
CA GLN A 483 -26.89 4.12 -2.60
C GLN A 483 -26.07 3.43 -1.51
N ILE A 484 -25.95 4.02 -0.32
CA ILE A 484 -25.27 3.40 0.84
C ILE A 484 -25.98 2.10 1.23
N MET A 485 -27.32 2.10 1.28
CA MET A 485 -28.07 0.88 1.54
C MET A 485 -27.91 -0.17 0.44
N ARG A 486 -27.70 0.21 -0.84
CA ARG A 486 -27.45 -0.75 -1.92
C ARG A 486 -26.03 -1.32 -1.90
N GLY A 487 -25.03 -0.55 -1.50
CA GLY A 487 -23.66 -1.04 -1.27
C GLY A 487 -23.60 -2.02 -0.11
N ILE A 488 -24.23 -1.68 1.02
CA ILE A 488 -24.26 -2.54 2.21
C ILE A 488 -25.18 -3.76 2.02
N LEU A 489 -26.38 -3.63 1.44
CA LEU A 489 -27.28 -4.78 1.19
C LEU A 489 -26.86 -5.63 -0.01
N GLY A 490 -26.14 -5.07 -1.00
CA GLY A 490 -25.55 -5.82 -2.09
C GLY A 490 -24.47 -6.80 -1.61
N ALA A 491 -23.71 -6.42 -0.59
CA ALA A 491 -22.75 -7.28 0.11
C ALA A 491 -23.41 -8.36 0.98
N ILE A 492 -24.64 -8.14 1.46
CA ILE A 492 -25.37 -9.08 2.34
C ILE A 492 -26.27 -10.05 1.55
N THR A 493 -26.63 -9.76 0.30
CA THR A 493 -27.57 -10.59 -0.50
C THR A 493 -26.91 -11.47 -1.58
N LYS A 494 -25.60 -11.40 -1.77
CA LYS A 494 -24.85 -12.44 -2.49
C LYS A 494 -24.43 -13.53 -1.51
N LYS A 495 -25.35 -14.45 -1.24
CA LYS A 495 -25.07 -15.79 -0.71
C LYS A 495 -24.89 -16.77 -1.85
#